data_AF-A0A4Y8JJ67-F1
#
_entry.id   AF-A0A4Y8JJ67-F1
#
_cell.length_a   1.000
_cell.length_b   1.000
_cell.length_c   1.000
_cell.angle_alpha   90.00
_cell.angle_beta   90.00
_cell.angle_gamma   90.00
#
_symmetry.space_group_name_H-M   'P 1'
#
loop_
_entity.id
_entity.type
_entity.pdbx_description
1 polymer ?
#
loop_
_entity_poly.entity_id
_entity_poly.type
_entity_poly.pdbx_seq_one_letter_code
_entity_poly.pdbx_strand_id
1 'polypeptide(L)'
;MFLFDTIPWSSTLMWVAVVAGLMIANEVARSSKWASLALFIALPVALTIFVWPTTAGAGSSTGTWFHWVKVYSALAGCLGFMAIRFIPRLAKNRYALMFPAFILALNIFEAVIRDFQVYGLNGMVDGVFMVGGPWNIMNGIAGLLNLLTICGWAGIIISRGPKKDMIWPDMLWFWIIAYDLWNFAYVYNAVGDHSFYAGAALLVSCTIPAFFIKRGAWLQHRAQTLAFWMMFTMAFPTFVSSSQFAVKSSHDPVALFWVSAVALAANIAVVVYQIYTIVKRRRNPLTDELFTHLPAYRTVLEANKPLVPAAAAPAAAARATASAK
;
A
#
# COMPACT_ATOMS: atom_id res chain seq x y z
N MET A 1 27.97 6.74 -7.68
CA MET A 1 26.83 5.86 -7.36
C MET A 1 26.27 6.31 -6.03
N PHE A 2 25.13 6.99 -6.03
CA PHE A 2 24.65 7.70 -4.84
C PHE A 2 23.69 6.83 -4.00
N LEU A 3 22.64 6.25 -4.62
CA LEU A 3 21.66 5.43 -3.91
C LEU A 3 21.93 3.92 -3.99
N PHE A 4 22.48 3.44 -5.09
CA PHE A 4 22.72 2.01 -5.29
C PHE A 4 24.11 1.81 -5.86
N ASP A 5 24.66 0.63 -5.60
CA ASP A 5 25.85 0.12 -6.27
C ASP A 5 25.61 -0.07 -7.78
N THR A 6 26.61 -0.62 -8.49
CA THR A 6 26.53 -0.81 -9.94
C THR A 6 25.32 -1.66 -10.29
N ILE A 7 24.32 -1.05 -10.94
CA ILE A 7 23.09 -1.72 -11.34
C ILE A 7 23.34 -2.39 -12.70
N PRO A 8 23.40 -3.73 -12.78
CA PRO A 8 23.49 -4.42 -14.06
C PRO A 8 22.21 -4.21 -14.87
N TRP A 9 22.34 -4.25 -16.20
CA TRP A 9 21.18 -4.18 -17.10
C TRP A 9 20.17 -5.32 -16.83
N SER A 10 20.68 -6.49 -16.44
CA SER A 10 19.87 -7.67 -16.08
C SER A 10 18.99 -7.40 -14.84
N SER A 11 19.52 -6.71 -13.82
CA SER A 11 18.75 -6.33 -12.63
C SER A 11 17.68 -5.29 -12.94
N THR A 12 17.94 -4.39 -13.90
CA THR A 12 16.95 -3.41 -14.38
C THR A 12 15.81 -4.09 -15.14
N LEU A 13 16.10 -5.04 -16.02
CA LEU A 13 15.06 -5.84 -16.68
C LEU A 13 14.25 -6.66 -15.69
N MET A 14 14.94 -7.27 -14.72
CA MET A 14 14.28 -8.00 -13.65
C MET A 14 13.38 -7.09 -12.80
N TRP A 15 13.77 -5.82 -12.59
CA TRP A 15 12.94 -4.83 -11.90
C TRP A 15 11.62 -4.62 -12.64
N VAL A 16 11.67 -4.43 -13.97
CA VAL A 16 10.47 -4.31 -14.80
C VAL A 16 9.62 -5.58 -14.74
N ALA A 17 10.25 -6.76 -14.78
CA ALA A 17 9.56 -8.05 -14.67
C ALA A 17 8.86 -8.21 -13.31
N VAL A 18 9.50 -7.82 -12.20
CA VAL A 18 8.91 -7.84 -10.85
C VAL A 18 7.72 -6.88 -10.78
N VAL A 19 7.86 -5.64 -11.28
CA VAL A 19 6.74 -4.68 -11.31
C VAL A 19 5.57 -5.24 -12.11
N ALA A 20 5.81 -5.74 -13.31
CA ALA A 20 4.78 -6.33 -14.17
C ALA A 20 4.13 -7.56 -13.50
N GLY A 21 4.94 -8.45 -12.91
CA GLY A 21 4.47 -9.65 -12.22
C GLY A 21 3.57 -9.31 -11.03
N LEU A 22 3.97 -8.35 -10.19
CA LEU A 22 3.16 -7.88 -9.06
C LEU A 22 1.85 -7.23 -9.53
N MET A 23 1.90 -6.42 -10.58
CA MET A 23 0.71 -5.80 -11.17
C MET A 23 -0.26 -6.85 -11.73
N ILE A 24 0.25 -7.85 -12.44
CA ILE A 24 -0.56 -8.97 -12.98
C ILE A 24 -1.16 -9.79 -11.83
N ALA A 25 -0.36 -10.17 -10.82
CA ALA A 25 -0.85 -10.92 -9.67
C ALA A 25 -1.95 -10.16 -8.92
N ASN A 26 -1.78 -8.86 -8.72
CA ASN A 26 -2.80 -7.98 -8.16
C ASN A 26 -4.07 -7.94 -9.05
N GLU A 27 -3.93 -7.85 -10.36
CA GLU A 27 -5.10 -7.84 -11.26
C GLU A 27 -5.85 -9.18 -11.27
N VAL A 28 -5.13 -10.29 -11.25
CA VAL A 28 -5.68 -11.65 -11.11
C VAL A 28 -6.39 -11.79 -9.76
N ALA A 29 -5.75 -11.36 -8.66
CA ALA A 29 -6.35 -11.39 -7.34
C ALA A 29 -7.64 -10.57 -7.28
N ARG A 30 -7.72 -9.47 -8.03
CA ARG A 30 -8.93 -8.64 -8.12
C ARG A 30 -10.01 -9.20 -9.01
N SER A 31 -9.67 -10.06 -9.96
CA SER A 31 -10.58 -10.54 -10.99
C SER A 31 -11.77 -11.34 -10.44
N SER A 32 -11.55 -12.20 -9.45
CA SER A 32 -12.58 -13.07 -8.90
C SER A 32 -12.37 -13.40 -7.42
N LYS A 33 -13.46 -13.69 -6.71
CA LYS A 33 -13.44 -14.13 -5.30
C LYS A 33 -12.58 -15.40 -5.14
N TRP A 34 -12.73 -16.35 -6.06
CA TRP A 34 -12.01 -17.62 -6.03
C TRP A 34 -10.52 -17.43 -6.28
N ALA A 35 -10.14 -16.56 -7.21
CA ALA A 35 -8.74 -16.20 -7.41
C ALA A 35 -8.15 -15.57 -6.14
N SER A 36 -8.86 -14.64 -5.49
CA SER A 36 -8.38 -14.05 -4.23
C SER A 36 -8.24 -15.09 -3.12
N LEU A 37 -9.19 -16.03 -2.97
CA LEU A 37 -9.11 -17.10 -1.96
C LEU A 37 -7.96 -18.08 -2.24
N ALA A 38 -7.76 -18.44 -3.50
CA ALA A 38 -6.63 -19.28 -3.90
C ALA A 38 -5.30 -18.59 -3.58
N LEU A 39 -5.17 -17.30 -3.89
CA LEU A 39 -3.93 -16.55 -3.75
C LEU A 39 -3.62 -16.09 -2.32
N PHE A 40 -4.63 -15.83 -1.48
CA PHE A 40 -4.44 -15.32 -0.11
C PHE A 40 -4.76 -16.34 0.99
N ILE A 41 -5.21 -17.55 0.64
CA ILE A 41 -5.39 -18.66 1.59
C ILE A 41 -4.65 -19.90 1.11
N ALA A 42 -5.07 -20.48 -0.01
CA ALA A 42 -4.54 -21.79 -0.45
C ALA A 42 -3.03 -21.73 -0.73
N LEU A 43 -2.58 -20.69 -1.45
CA LEU A 43 -1.18 -20.48 -1.77
C LEU A 43 -0.32 -20.25 -0.49
N PRO A 44 -0.63 -19.30 0.41
CA PRO A 44 0.12 -19.14 1.65
C PRO A 44 0.15 -20.41 2.49
N VAL A 45 -0.97 -21.14 2.62
CA VAL A 45 -1.01 -22.42 3.36
C VAL A 45 -0.06 -23.44 2.74
N ALA A 46 -0.06 -23.58 1.41
CA ALA A 46 0.86 -24.47 0.72
C ALA A 46 2.32 -24.03 0.91
N LEU A 47 2.61 -22.74 0.82
CA LEU A 47 3.96 -22.21 1.05
C LEU A 47 4.42 -22.44 2.49
N THR A 48 3.57 -22.19 3.48
CA THR A 48 3.87 -22.41 4.90
C THR A 48 4.16 -23.88 5.23
N ILE A 49 3.48 -24.82 4.58
CA ILE A 49 3.65 -26.25 4.85
C ILE A 49 4.84 -26.84 4.06
N PHE A 50 4.98 -26.49 2.78
CA PHE A 50 5.88 -27.19 1.86
C PHE A 50 7.15 -26.44 1.49
N VAL A 51 7.18 -25.10 1.61
CA VAL A 51 8.27 -24.27 1.05
C VAL A 51 9.00 -23.48 2.13
N TRP A 52 8.30 -22.69 2.92
CA TRP A 52 8.91 -21.80 3.93
C TRP A 52 9.63 -22.52 5.07
N PRO A 53 9.30 -23.76 5.47
CA PRO A 53 10.12 -24.48 6.43
C PRO A 53 11.56 -24.72 5.97
N THR A 54 11.79 -24.82 4.64
CA THR A 54 13.12 -25.05 4.06
C THR A 54 13.78 -23.78 3.53
N THR A 55 12.98 -22.77 3.15
CA THR A 55 13.47 -21.54 2.48
C THR A 55 13.50 -20.33 3.41
N ALA A 56 12.51 -20.15 4.28
CA ALA A 56 12.40 -19.04 5.25
C ALA A 56 12.65 -19.51 6.69
N GLY A 57 13.50 -20.53 6.86
CA GLY A 57 13.93 -21.06 8.15
C GLY A 57 15.12 -20.30 8.75
N ALA A 58 15.57 -20.74 9.93
CA ALA A 58 16.71 -20.15 10.63
C ALA A 58 17.98 -20.14 9.74
N GLY A 59 18.62 -18.97 9.62
CA GLY A 59 19.79 -18.76 8.76
C GLY A 59 19.50 -18.20 7.36
N SER A 60 18.22 -18.07 6.97
CA SER A 60 17.84 -17.35 5.75
C SER A 60 17.65 -15.84 6.00
N SER A 61 17.85 -15.01 4.97
CA SER A 61 17.65 -13.56 5.04
C SER A 61 16.19 -13.14 5.29
N THR A 62 15.24 -14.07 5.11
CA THR A 62 13.80 -13.84 5.31
C THR A 62 13.19 -14.73 6.39
N GLY A 63 14.01 -15.43 7.16
CA GLY A 63 13.56 -16.31 8.25
C GLY A 63 13.39 -15.62 9.60
N THR A 64 13.47 -14.30 9.64
CA THR A 64 13.34 -13.55 10.90
C THR A 64 11.88 -13.36 11.29
N TRP A 65 11.61 -13.19 12.59
CA TRP A 65 10.25 -13.01 13.10
C TRP A 65 9.51 -11.86 12.39
N PHE A 66 10.25 -10.82 12.01
CA PHE A 66 9.73 -9.65 11.31
C PHE A 66 9.13 -10.02 9.95
N HIS A 67 9.82 -10.84 9.14
CA HIS A 67 9.29 -11.28 7.83
C HIS A 67 8.01 -12.09 7.97
N TRP A 68 7.96 -12.99 8.95
CA TRP A 68 6.77 -13.78 9.26
C TRP A 68 5.59 -12.91 9.72
N VAL A 69 5.80 -11.95 10.61
CA VAL A 69 4.74 -11.02 11.04
C VAL A 69 4.31 -10.13 9.88
N LYS A 70 5.23 -9.71 9.01
CA LYS A 70 4.91 -8.88 7.84
C LYS A 70 4.06 -9.62 6.81
N VAL A 71 4.39 -10.89 6.49
CA VAL A 71 3.61 -11.65 5.51
C VAL A 71 2.19 -11.91 6.02
N TYR A 72 2.04 -12.30 7.29
CA TYR A 72 0.73 -12.60 7.85
C TYR A 72 -0.11 -11.35 8.12
N SER A 73 0.49 -10.22 8.50
CA SER A 73 -0.23 -8.95 8.61
C SER A 73 -0.72 -8.45 7.24
N ALA A 74 0.11 -8.58 6.20
CA ALA A 74 -0.30 -8.26 4.83
C ALA A 74 -1.42 -9.18 4.31
N LEU A 75 -1.35 -10.48 4.59
CA LEU A 75 -2.41 -11.45 4.27
C LEU A 75 -3.71 -11.15 5.04
N ALA A 76 -3.62 -10.83 6.33
CA ALA A 76 -4.79 -10.43 7.13
C ALA A 76 -5.46 -9.17 6.55
N GLY A 77 -4.67 -8.19 6.09
CA GLY A 77 -5.18 -7.03 5.35
C GLY A 77 -5.91 -7.43 4.07
N CYS A 78 -5.30 -8.28 3.25
CA CYS A 78 -5.91 -8.77 2.00
C CYS A 78 -7.23 -9.53 2.23
N LEU A 79 -7.27 -10.40 3.23
CA LEU A 79 -8.46 -11.17 3.61
C LEU A 79 -9.55 -10.25 4.19
N GLY A 80 -9.17 -9.26 5.00
CA GLY A 80 -10.11 -8.27 5.52
C GLY A 80 -10.73 -7.41 4.41
N PHE A 81 -9.94 -6.98 3.42
CA PHE A 81 -10.46 -6.25 2.26
C PHE A 81 -11.39 -7.13 1.42
N MET A 82 -11.06 -8.40 1.26
CA MET A 82 -11.93 -9.39 0.61
C MET A 82 -13.24 -9.57 1.37
N ALA A 83 -13.20 -9.68 2.69
CA ALA A 83 -14.38 -9.82 3.53
C ALA A 83 -15.31 -8.59 3.39
N ILE A 84 -14.75 -7.38 3.42
CA ILE A 84 -15.51 -6.13 3.19
C ILE A 84 -16.14 -6.13 1.80
N ARG A 85 -15.38 -6.52 0.76
CA ARG A 85 -15.81 -6.54 -0.64
C ARG A 85 -16.94 -7.55 -0.93
N PHE A 86 -16.89 -8.73 -0.33
CA PHE A 86 -17.80 -9.83 -0.69
C PHE A 86 -18.87 -10.15 0.36
N ILE A 87 -18.78 -9.63 1.58
CA ILE A 87 -19.80 -9.83 2.63
C ILE A 87 -20.62 -8.54 2.80
N PRO A 88 -21.88 -8.51 2.31
CA PRO A 88 -22.69 -7.29 2.30
C PRO A 88 -22.95 -6.67 3.68
N ARG A 89 -22.89 -7.48 4.76
CA ARG A 89 -23.04 -7.00 6.13
C ARG A 89 -21.84 -6.16 6.58
N LEU A 90 -20.61 -6.55 6.21
CA LEU A 90 -19.41 -5.78 6.52
C LEU A 90 -19.33 -4.51 5.66
N ALA A 91 -19.73 -4.60 4.39
CA ALA A 91 -19.82 -3.45 3.50
C ALA A 91 -20.72 -2.31 3.99
N LYS A 92 -21.76 -2.64 4.78
CA LYS A 92 -22.70 -1.66 5.36
C LYS A 92 -22.33 -1.20 6.76
N ASN A 93 -21.38 -1.88 7.42
CA ASN A 93 -21.00 -1.57 8.79
C ASN A 93 -19.89 -0.51 8.80
N ARG A 94 -20.19 0.67 9.36
CA ARG A 94 -19.23 1.77 9.52
C ARG A 94 -17.93 1.36 10.20
N TYR A 95 -17.98 0.45 11.17
CA TYR A 95 -16.78 -0.01 11.88
C TYR A 95 -15.92 -0.94 11.03
N ALA A 96 -16.55 -1.79 10.21
CA ALA A 96 -15.83 -2.64 9.28
C ALA A 96 -15.13 -1.83 8.18
N LEU A 97 -15.73 -0.71 7.75
CA LEU A 97 -15.11 0.21 6.80
C LEU A 97 -13.93 0.99 7.40
N MET A 98 -13.75 1.02 8.73
CA MET A 98 -12.56 1.58 9.38
C MET A 98 -11.38 0.59 9.43
N PHE A 99 -11.63 -0.72 9.24
CA PHE A 99 -10.58 -1.74 9.27
C PHE A 99 -9.41 -1.46 8.30
N PRO A 100 -9.63 -1.00 7.05
CA PRO A 100 -8.54 -0.66 6.14
C PRO A 100 -7.65 0.48 6.64
N ALA A 101 -8.24 1.49 7.28
CA ALA A 101 -7.48 2.56 7.91
C ALA A 101 -6.65 2.04 9.08
N PHE A 102 -7.26 1.18 9.92
CA PHE A 102 -6.60 0.58 11.06
C PHE A 102 -5.41 -0.32 10.66
N ILE A 103 -5.57 -1.19 9.66
CA ILE A 103 -4.48 -2.09 9.25
C ILE A 103 -3.34 -1.32 8.58
N LEU A 104 -3.65 -0.25 7.83
CA LEU A 104 -2.64 0.66 7.27
C LEU A 104 -1.87 1.38 8.39
N ALA A 105 -2.59 1.91 9.38
CA ALA A 105 -2.01 2.57 10.54
C ALA A 105 -1.09 1.63 11.33
N LEU A 106 -1.51 0.39 11.58
CA LEU A 106 -0.69 -0.63 12.23
C LEU A 106 0.57 -0.94 11.41
N ASN A 107 0.44 -1.08 10.09
CA ASN A 107 1.57 -1.36 9.21
C ASN A 107 2.62 -0.23 9.19
N ILE A 108 2.17 1.03 9.25
CA ILE A 108 3.05 2.19 9.36
C ILE A 108 3.71 2.22 10.74
N PHE A 109 2.92 2.02 11.79
CA PHE A 109 3.42 2.03 13.17
C PHE A 109 4.48 0.96 13.42
N GLU A 110 4.29 -0.26 12.89
CA GLU A 110 5.28 -1.33 12.94
C GLU A 110 6.61 -0.92 12.27
N ALA A 111 6.54 -0.27 11.11
CA ALA A 111 7.73 0.22 10.41
C ALA A 111 8.41 1.38 11.18
N VAL A 112 7.64 2.28 11.78
CA VAL A 112 8.17 3.35 12.65
C VAL A 112 8.91 2.78 13.86
N ILE A 113 8.36 1.76 14.53
CA ILE A 113 9.05 1.07 15.63
C ILE A 113 10.36 0.48 15.13
N ARG A 114 10.35 -0.19 13.96
CA ARG A 114 11.56 -0.80 13.39
C ARG A 114 12.60 0.26 13.02
N ASP A 115 12.21 1.42 12.49
CA ASP A 115 13.12 2.54 12.25
C ASP A 115 13.85 2.96 13.54
N PHE A 116 13.10 3.16 14.64
CA PHE A 116 13.72 3.52 15.92
C PHE A 116 14.60 2.40 16.50
N GLN A 117 14.28 1.14 16.24
CA GLN A 117 15.15 0.02 16.62
C GLN A 117 16.46 0.02 15.82
N VAL A 118 16.39 0.22 14.50
CA VAL A 118 17.55 0.20 13.60
C VAL A 118 18.51 1.35 13.87
N TYR A 119 18.05 2.48 14.43
CA TYR A 119 18.91 3.59 14.85
C TYR A 119 20.15 3.14 15.66
N GLY A 120 19.99 2.17 16.55
CA GLY A 120 21.07 1.65 17.39
C GLY A 120 21.82 0.45 16.81
N LEU A 121 21.44 -0.04 15.63
CA LEU A 121 21.98 -1.26 15.02
C LEU A 121 22.98 -0.90 13.93
N ASN A 122 24.16 -1.52 13.97
CA ASN A 122 25.19 -1.37 12.95
C ASN A 122 25.81 -2.73 12.61
N GLY A 123 26.03 -3.00 11.32
CA GLY A 123 26.59 -4.26 10.82
C GLY A 123 25.51 -5.25 10.35
N MET A 124 25.90 -6.53 10.21
CA MET A 124 24.99 -7.58 9.78
C MET A 124 24.06 -7.99 10.93
N VAL A 125 22.79 -7.58 10.85
CA VAL A 125 21.75 -7.94 11.81
C VAL A 125 20.60 -8.58 11.03
N ASP A 126 20.10 -9.73 11.48
CA ASP A 126 18.99 -10.43 10.82
C ASP A 126 19.26 -10.82 9.34
N GLY A 127 20.53 -10.95 8.95
CA GLY A 127 20.92 -11.29 7.57
C GLY A 127 20.88 -10.11 6.59
N VAL A 128 20.73 -8.88 7.09
CA VAL A 128 20.75 -7.64 6.32
C VAL A 128 21.82 -6.71 6.88
N PHE A 129 22.58 -6.04 6.02
CA PHE A 129 23.54 -5.04 6.45
C PHE A 129 22.81 -3.75 6.85
N MET A 130 22.94 -3.35 8.11
CA MET A 130 22.30 -2.16 8.67
C MET A 130 23.32 -1.09 8.99
N VAL A 131 23.00 0.15 8.62
CA VAL A 131 23.72 1.35 9.03
C VAL A 131 22.72 2.24 9.76
N GLY A 132 22.75 2.15 11.09
CA GLY A 132 21.91 2.92 11.99
C GLY A 132 22.44 4.33 12.17
N GLY A 133 21.56 5.32 12.13
CA GLY A 133 21.94 6.72 12.34
C GLY A 133 20.77 7.69 12.39
N PRO A 134 21.04 9.00 12.52
CA PRO A 134 19.99 10.02 12.70
C PRO A 134 18.88 10.01 11.65
N TRP A 135 19.17 9.54 10.43
CA TRP A 135 18.18 9.33 9.36
C TRP A 135 17.06 8.37 9.74
N ASN A 136 17.31 7.35 10.56
CA ASN A 136 16.27 6.45 11.06
C ASN A 136 15.27 7.19 11.96
N ILE A 137 15.76 8.09 12.82
CA ILE A 137 14.89 8.91 13.68
C ILE A 137 14.08 9.88 12.81
N MET A 138 14.72 10.53 11.83
CA MET A 138 14.05 11.42 10.89
C MET A 138 12.93 10.69 10.15
N ASN A 139 13.20 9.47 9.66
CA ASN A 139 12.20 8.68 8.96
C ASN A 139 11.09 8.15 9.89
N GLY A 140 11.43 7.77 11.13
CA GLY A 140 10.44 7.41 12.15
C GLY A 140 9.48 8.57 12.45
N ILE A 141 10.00 9.79 12.60
CA ILE A 141 9.18 11.00 12.76
C ILE A 141 8.32 11.24 11.51
N ALA A 142 8.88 11.12 10.32
CA ALA A 142 8.13 11.24 9.07
C ALA A 142 6.97 10.23 9.00
N GLY A 143 7.18 9.01 9.49
CA GLY A 143 6.16 7.98 9.58
C GLY A 143 5.07 8.28 10.61
N LEU A 144 5.41 8.87 11.75
CA LEU A 144 4.42 9.37 12.71
C LEU A 144 3.57 10.50 12.11
N LEU A 145 4.19 11.44 11.39
CA LEU A 145 3.45 12.48 10.68
C LEU A 145 2.53 11.85 9.62
N ASN A 146 3.03 10.89 8.84
CA ASN A 146 2.23 10.17 7.86
C ASN A 146 1.02 9.46 8.50
N LEU A 147 1.25 8.76 9.62
CA LEU A 147 0.23 8.08 10.42
C LEU A 147 -0.86 9.05 10.91
N LEU A 148 -0.46 10.21 11.44
CA LEU A 148 -1.38 11.24 11.92
C LEU A 148 -2.19 11.88 10.80
N THR A 149 -1.65 11.93 9.59
CA THR A 149 -2.33 12.51 8.43
C THR A 149 -3.33 11.57 7.75
N ILE A 150 -3.40 10.30 8.17
CA ILE A 150 -4.46 9.39 7.72
C ILE A 150 -5.82 9.98 8.09
N CYS A 151 -6.66 10.21 7.10
CA CYS A 151 -7.99 10.78 7.30
C CYS A 151 -9.03 10.19 6.35
N GLY A 152 -10.30 10.52 6.59
CA GLY A 152 -11.39 10.05 5.74
C GLY A 152 -11.64 8.54 5.86
N TRP A 153 -11.27 7.93 6.99
CA TRP A 153 -11.55 6.51 7.27
C TRP A 153 -13.06 6.20 7.31
N ALA A 154 -13.90 7.21 7.49
CA ALA A 154 -15.35 7.09 7.41
C ALA A 154 -15.89 7.13 5.96
N GLY A 155 -15.07 7.58 4.99
CA GLY A 155 -15.43 7.76 3.58
C GLY A 155 -15.05 6.60 2.66
N ILE A 156 -14.64 5.45 3.21
CA ILE A 156 -14.30 4.26 2.41
C ILE A 156 -15.57 3.68 1.80
N ILE A 157 -15.59 3.57 0.47
CA ILE A 157 -16.72 3.04 -0.30
C ILE A 157 -16.32 1.78 -1.05
N ILE A 158 -17.31 0.95 -1.36
CA ILE A 158 -17.11 -0.21 -2.23
C ILE A 158 -17.71 0.12 -3.59
N SER A 159 -16.88 0.02 -4.64
CA SER A 159 -17.31 0.17 -6.02
C SER A 159 -18.43 -0.83 -6.33
N ARG A 160 -19.45 -0.43 -7.10
CA ARG A 160 -20.47 -1.37 -7.59
C ARG A 160 -20.09 -2.08 -8.91
N GLY A 161 -18.88 -1.87 -9.42
CA GLY A 161 -18.38 -2.58 -10.60
C GLY A 161 -18.29 -4.10 -10.39
N PRO A 162 -18.04 -4.88 -11.47
CA PRO A 162 -17.96 -6.35 -11.39
C PRO A 162 -16.88 -6.82 -10.39
N LYS A 163 -15.83 -6.01 -10.24
CA LYS A 163 -14.72 -6.24 -9.31
C LYS A 163 -14.92 -5.63 -7.93
N LYS A 164 -16.05 -5.01 -7.58
CA LYS A 164 -16.37 -4.52 -6.22
C LYS A 164 -15.20 -3.95 -5.40
N ASP A 165 -14.33 -3.15 -6.03
CA ASP A 165 -13.09 -2.71 -5.39
C ASP A 165 -13.35 -1.77 -4.20
N MET A 166 -12.48 -1.85 -3.20
CA MET A 166 -12.48 -0.92 -2.07
C MET A 166 -11.81 0.39 -2.50
N ILE A 167 -12.53 1.49 -2.37
CA ILE A 167 -12.11 2.82 -2.81
C ILE A 167 -12.04 3.74 -1.59
N TRP A 168 -10.93 4.45 -1.47
CA TRP A 168 -10.73 5.46 -0.43
C TRP A 168 -10.49 6.84 -1.07
N PRO A 169 -11.54 7.66 -1.20
CA PRO A 169 -11.47 8.94 -1.94
C PRO A 169 -10.58 10.01 -1.30
N ASP A 170 -10.51 10.07 0.03
CA ASP A 170 -9.65 11.01 0.76
C ASP A 170 -8.16 10.67 0.70
N MET A 171 -7.80 9.46 0.24
CA MET A 171 -6.40 9.07 0.05
C MET A 171 -5.88 9.61 -1.29
N LEU A 172 -5.58 10.90 -1.30
CA LEU A 172 -5.17 11.63 -2.49
C LEU A 172 -3.70 11.45 -2.83
N TRP A 173 -3.36 11.83 -4.06
CA TRP A 173 -2.05 11.63 -4.66
C TRP A 173 -0.89 12.22 -3.84
N PHE A 174 -1.06 13.39 -3.23
CA PHE A 174 0.00 14.03 -2.44
C PHE A 174 0.31 13.24 -1.16
N TRP A 175 -0.71 12.62 -0.56
CA TRP A 175 -0.53 11.75 0.60
C TRP A 175 0.14 10.44 0.18
N ILE A 176 -0.28 9.86 -0.95
CA ILE A 176 0.35 8.65 -1.53
C ILE A 176 1.83 8.88 -1.83
N ILE A 177 2.20 10.03 -2.41
CA ILE A 177 3.62 10.33 -2.69
C ILE A 177 4.41 10.50 -1.39
N ALA A 178 3.88 11.22 -0.40
CA ALA A 178 4.56 11.37 0.89
C ALA A 178 4.72 10.03 1.62
N TYR A 179 3.73 9.15 1.49
CA TYR A 179 3.78 7.78 1.97
C TYR A 179 4.86 6.98 1.23
N ASP A 180 4.89 7.02 -0.10
CA ASP A 180 5.83 6.24 -0.91
C ASP A 180 7.28 6.68 -0.65
N LEU A 181 7.53 7.99 -0.52
CA LEU A 181 8.84 8.52 -0.14
C LEU A 181 9.28 8.03 1.24
N TRP A 182 8.38 8.09 2.23
CA TRP A 182 8.64 7.57 3.57
C TRP A 182 8.86 6.05 3.59
N ASN A 183 8.08 5.30 2.82
CA ASN A 183 8.21 3.85 2.78
C ASN A 183 9.49 3.43 2.05
N PHE A 184 9.88 4.14 1.00
CA PHE A 184 11.17 3.95 0.34
C PHE A 184 12.31 4.21 1.32
N ALA A 185 12.27 5.34 2.03
CA ALA A 185 13.26 5.67 3.05
C ALA A 185 13.33 4.61 4.15
N TYR A 186 12.19 4.10 4.62
CA TYR A 186 12.14 3.00 5.58
C TYR A 186 12.85 1.76 5.06
N VAL A 187 12.49 1.28 3.86
CA VAL A 187 13.11 0.07 3.30
C VAL A 187 14.59 0.31 3.02
N TYR A 188 14.97 1.49 2.55
CA TYR A 188 16.36 1.86 2.30
C TYR A 188 17.20 1.88 3.58
N ASN A 189 16.65 2.39 4.68
CA ASN A 189 17.34 2.50 5.97
C ASN A 189 17.35 1.19 6.77
N ALA A 190 16.24 0.45 6.79
CA ALA A 190 16.04 -0.72 7.65
C ALA A 190 16.23 -2.06 6.93
N VAL A 191 16.12 -2.08 5.60
CA VAL A 191 16.24 -3.28 4.76
C VAL A 191 17.00 -2.96 3.46
N GLY A 192 18.13 -2.25 3.59
CA GLY A 192 18.85 -1.62 2.48
C GLY A 192 19.20 -2.58 1.34
N ASP A 193 19.63 -3.79 1.66
CA ASP A 193 19.96 -4.84 0.67
C ASP A 193 18.77 -5.25 -0.22
N HIS A 194 17.52 -5.01 0.23
CA HIS A 194 16.31 -5.37 -0.50
C HIS A 194 15.65 -4.14 -1.15
N SER A 195 16.16 -2.93 -0.90
CA SER A 195 15.48 -1.67 -1.20
C SER A 195 15.26 -1.38 -2.69
N PHE A 196 16.07 -1.93 -3.58
CA PHE A 196 15.86 -1.77 -5.02
C PHE A 196 14.54 -2.40 -5.51
N TYR A 197 14.22 -3.61 -5.05
CA TYR A 197 12.96 -4.28 -5.39
C TYR A 197 11.86 -4.01 -4.37
N ALA A 198 12.14 -4.17 -3.07
CA ALA A 198 11.16 -3.99 -2.00
C ALA A 198 10.80 -2.52 -1.75
N GLY A 199 11.73 -1.59 -2.01
CA GLY A 199 11.52 -0.15 -1.84
C GLY A 199 11.06 0.53 -3.11
N ALA A 200 11.65 0.23 -4.28
CA ALA A 200 11.25 0.90 -5.53
C ALA A 200 10.21 0.10 -6.35
N ALA A 201 10.48 -1.17 -6.70
CA ALA A 201 9.57 -1.94 -7.56
C ALA A 201 8.19 -2.14 -6.91
N LEU A 202 8.17 -2.48 -5.62
CA LEU A 202 6.95 -2.73 -4.88
C LEU A 202 6.05 -1.49 -4.81
N LEU A 203 6.60 -0.32 -4.49
CA LEU A 203 5.84 0.93 -4.43
C LEU A 203 5.28 1.32 -5.80
N VAL A 204 6.11 1.23 -6.83
CA VAL A 204 5.67 1.51 -8.20
C VAL A 204 4.55 0.56 -8.63
N SER A 205 4.62 -0.71 -8.23
CA SER A 205 3.63 -1.73 -8.59
C SER A 205 2.24 -1.48 -8.02
N CYS A 206 2.10 -0.78 -6.89
CA CYS A 206 0.80 -0.38 -6.35
C CYS A 206 0.38 1.04 -6.79
N THR A 207 1.34 1.93 -7.01
CA THR A 207 1.09 3.32 -7.34
C THR A 207 0.69 3.51 -8.81
N ILE A 208 1.26 2.76 -9.76
CA ILE A 208 0.82 2.79 -11.17
C ILE A 208 -0.65 2.36 -11.31
N PRO A 209 -1.10 1.19 -10.80
CA PRO A 209 -2.52 0.83 -10.86
C PRO A 209 -3.45 1.84 -10.19
N ALA A 210 -3.01 2.43 -9.07
CA ALA A 210 -3.79 3.43 -8.36
C ALA A 210 -4.01 4.71 -9.16
N PHE A 211 -3.09 5.11 -10.04
CA PHE A 211 -3.24 6.31 -10.87
C PHE A 211 -3.91 6.03 -12.22
N PHE A 212 -3.58 4.89 -12.84
CA PHE A 212 -3.94 4.61 -14.23
C PHE A 212 -5.02 3.52 -14.42
N ILE A 213 -5.13 2.53 -13.53
CA ILE A 213 -6.06 1.40 -13.69
C ILE A 213 -7.35 1.61 -12.91
N LYS A 214 -7.26 1.81 -11.59
CA LYS A 214 -8.40 2.13 -10.72
C LYS A 214 -8.03 3.18 -9.68
N ARG A 215 -8.46 4.41 -9.98
CA ARG A 215 -8.30 5.57 -9.10
C ARG A 215 -9.03 5.36 -7.77
N GLY A 216 -8.27 5.50 -6.68
CA GLY A 216 -8.74 5.37 -5.30
C GLY A 216 -8.65 3.96 -4.71
N ALA A 217 -8.19 2.95 -5.45
CA ALA A 217 -7.98 1.59 -4.96
C ALA A 217 -6.54 1.34 -4.44
N TRP A 218 -5.76 2.40 -4.19
CA TRP A 218 -4.34 2.31 -3.85
C TRP A 218 -4.05 1.37 -2.68
N LEU A 219 -4.81 1.47 -1.58
CA LEU A 219 -4.58 0.62 -0.41
C LEU A 219 -4.80 -0.87 -0.70
N GLN A 220 -5.81 -1.18 -1.52
CA GLN A 220 -6.07 -2.55 -1.93
C GLN A 220 -4.90 -3.08 -2.78
N HIS A 221 -4.44 -2.28 -3.75
CA HIS A 221 -3.27 -2.62 -4.57
C HIS A 221 -2.03 -2.84 -3.70
N ARG A 222 -1.77 -1.93 -2.76
CA ARG A 222 -0.63 -1.98 -1.87
C ARG A 222 -0.62 -3.25 -1.02
N ALA A 223 -1.71 -3.58 -0.34
CA ALA A 223 -1.74 -4.75 0.52
C ALA A 223 -1.52 -6.05 -0.28
N GLN A 224 -2.11 -6.13 -1.48
CA GLN A 224 -1.98 -7.30 -2.35
C GLN A 224 -0.57 -7.44 -2.89
N THR A 225 0.03 -6.37 -3.45
CA THR A 225 1.40 -6.43 -3.95
C THR A 225 2.40 -6.70 -2.83
N LEU A 226 2.20 -6.12 -1.63
CA LEU A 226 3.03 -6.42 -0.46
C LEU A 226 2.91 -7.89 -0.06
N ALA A 227 1.71 -8.46 0.00
CA ALA A 227 1.51 -9.86 0.33
C ALA A 227 2.21 -10.77 -0.70
N PHE A 228 2.06 -10.50 -2.00
CA PHE A 228 2.75 -11.26 -3.05
C PHE A 228 4.26 -11.15 -2.96
N TRP A 229 4.78 -9.94 -2.73
CA TRP A 229 6.20 -9.71 -2.57
C TRP A 229 6.77 -10.47 -1.39
N MET A 230 6.14 -10.36 -0.22
CA MET A 230 6.59 -11.08 0.97
C MET A 230 6.56 -12.60 0.74
N MET A 231 5.48 -13.14 0.17
CA MET A 231 5.40 -14.57 -0.17
C MET A 231 6.50 -15.02 -1.12
N PHE A 232 6.80 -14.21 -2.14
CA PHE A 232 7.86 -14.48 -3.10
C PHE A 232 9.25 -14.43 -2.46
N THR A 233 9.57 -13.39 -1.70
CA THR A 233 10.88 -13.27 -1.02
C THR A 233 11.11 -14.34 0.04
N MET A 234 10.06 -14.84 0.68
CA MET A 234 10.16 -15.96 1.61
C MET A 234 10.34 -17.31 0.89
N ALA A 235 9.74 -17.48 -0.29
CA ALA A 235 9.95 -18.68 -1.11
C ALA A 235 11.34 -18.68 -1.80
N PHE A 236 11.85 -17.51 -2.16
CA PHE A 236 13.10 -17.32 -2.88
C PHE A 236 13.99 -16.25 -2.20
N PRO A 237 14.48 -16.49 -0.98
CA PRO A 237 15.28 -15.51 -0.22
C PRO A 237 16.57 -15.09 -0.93
N THR A 238 17.17 -16.00 -1.69
CA THR A 238 18.40 -15.76 -2.45
C THR A 238 18.21 -14.70 -3.54
N PHE A 239 17.00 -14.53 -4.05
CA PHE A 239 16.69 -13.53 -5.08
C PHE A 239 17.11 -12.12 -4.65
N VAL A 240 16.77 -11.74 -3.41
CA VAL A 240 17.05 -10.41 -2.85
C VAL A 240 18.39 -10.32 -2.10
N SER A 241 19.01 -11.45 -1.75
CA SER A 241 20.24 -11.44 -0.93
C SER A 241 21.52 -11.70 -1.72
N SER A 242 21.59 -12.79 -2.48
CA SER A 242 22.85 -13.29 -3.07
C SER A 242 22.79 -13.63 -4.56
N SER A 243 21.63 -13.48 -5.20
CA SER A 243 21.49 -13.73 -6.63
C SER A 243 22.19 -12.66 -7.47
N GLN A 244 22.40 -12.96 -8.76
CA GLN A 244 22.89 -11.99 -9.76
C GLN A 244 21.98 -10.75 -9.91
N PHE A 245 20.75 -10.82 -9.40
CA PHE A 245 19.79 -9.71 -9.45
C PHE A 245 19.85 -8.84 -8.19
N ALA A 246 20.45 -9.32 -7.09
CA ALA A 246 20.52 -8.58 -5.83
C ALA A 246 21.29 -7.26 -6.03
N VAL A 247 20.62 -6.14 -5.77
CA VAL A 247 21.19 -4.80 -5.89
C VAL A 247 21.30 -4.22 -4.49
N LYS A 248 22.54 -4.10 -4.01
CA LYS A 248 22.84 -3.56 -2.69
C LYS A 248 22.67 -2.05 -2.67
N SER A 249 22.22 -1.54 -1.53
CA SER A 249 22.24 -0.09 -1.28
C SER A 249 23.68 0.39 -1.20
N SER A 250 23.91 1.69 -1.45
CA SER A 250 25.25 2.27 -1.29
C SER A 250 25.72 2.26 0.18
N HIS A 251 24.79 2.12 1.12
CA HIS A 251 25.02 2.24 2.57
C HIS A 251 25.73 3.56 2.97
N ASP A 252 25.72 4.56 2.08
CA ASP A 252 26.33 5.86 2.31
C ASP A 252 25.46 6.67 3.29
N PRO A 253 26.00 7.09 4.44
CA PRO A 253 25.31 7.96 5.40
C PRO A 253 24.72 9.22 4.75
N VAL A 254 25.37 9.78 3.73
CA VAL A 254 24.89 10.96 3.01
C VAL A 254 23.62 10.61 2.22
N ALA A 255 23.60 9.47 1.52
CA ALA A 255 22.42 9.00 0.80
C ALA A 255 21.26 8.68 1.75
N LEU A 256 21.52 7.96 2.84
CA LEU A 256 20.54 7.63 3.89
C LEU A 256 19.91 8.90 4.49
N PHE A 257 20.74 9.91 4.77
CA PHE A 257 20.29 11.21 5.25
C PHE A 257 19.38 11.92 4.24
N TRP A 258 19.81 12.06 2.99
CA TRP A 258 19.02 12.79 1.98
C TRP A 258 17.68 12.14 1.68
N VAL A 259 17.65 10.81 1.56
CA VAL A 259 16.40 10.06 1.35
C VAL A 259 15.42 10.30 2.50
N SER A 260 15.91 10.24 3.75
CA SER A 260 15.09 10.47 4.94
C SER A 260 14.68 11.93 5.12
N ALA A 261 15.54 12.88 4.74
CA ALA A 261 15.24 14.31 4.76
C ALA A 261 14.13 14.67 3.77
N VAL A 262 14.17 14.12 2.56
CA VAL A 262 13.12 14.30 1.54
C VAL A 262 11.81 13.69 2.02
N ALA A 263 11.83 12.49 2.59
CA ALA A 263 10.64 11.86 3.17
C ALA A 263 10.03 12.72 4.28
N LEU A 264 10.84 13.25 5.19
CA LEU A 264 10.38 14.12 6.28
C LEU A 264 9.79 15.43 5.75
N ALA A 265 10.48 16.10 4.82
CA ALA A 265 9.99 17.35 4.22
C ALA A 265 8.65 17.15 3.50
N ALA A 266 8.49 16.07 2.74
CA ALA A 266 7.24 15.73 2.06
C ALA A 266 6.10 15.50 3.06
N ASN A 267 6.34 14.77 4.15
CA ASN A 267 5.33 14.53 5.17
C ASN A 267 4.97 15.79 5.96
N ILE A 268 5.93 16.67 6.27
CA ILE A 268 5.66 17.98 6.86
C ILE A 268 4.76 18.81 5.92
N ALA A 269 5.05 18.84 4.62
CA ALA A 269 4.22 19.57 3.66
C ALA A 269 2.78 19.06 3.64
N VAL A 270 2.57 17.75 3.70
CA VAL A 270 1.23 17.14 3.79
C VAL A 270 0.53 17.52 5.08
N VAL A 271 1.22 17.45 6.23
CA VAL A 271 0.66 17.86 7.54
C VAL A 271 0.23 19.33 7.51
N VAL A 272 1.10 20.22 7.05
CA VAL A 272 0.82 21.67 6.96
C VAL A 272 -0.39 21.92 6.06
N TYR A 273 -0.46 21.24 4.91
CA TYR A 273 -1.59 21.37 4.00
C TYR A 273 -2.90 20.84 4.60
N GLN A 274 -2.85 19.74 5.33
CA GLN A 274 -4.02 19.15 5.98
C GLN A 274 -4.51 20.04 7.13
N ILE A 275 -3.61 20.56 7.99
CA ILE A 275 -3.94 21.52 9.05
C ILE A 275 -4.56 22.78 8.46
N TYR A 276 -3.96 23.34 7.40
CA TYR A 276 -4.52 24.48 6.69
C TYR A 276 -5.95 24.20 6.21
N THR A 277 -6.18 23.02 5.65
CA THR A 277 -7.51 22.60 5.16
C THR A 277 -8.51 22.45 6.31
N ILE A 278 -8.11 21.83 7.42
CA ILE A 278 -8.91 21.67 8.65
C ILE A 278 -9.35 23.03 9.17
N VAL A 279 -8.40 23.97 9.34
CA VAL A 279 -8.66 25.29 9.92
C VAL A 279 -9.50 26.15 8.99
N LYS A 280 -9.11 26.25 7.70
CA LYS A 280 -9.81 27.11 6.73
C LYS A 280 -11.22 26.64 6.44
N ARG A 281 -11.46 25.32 6.43
CA ARG A 281 -12.77 24.73 6.08
C ARG A 281 -13.56 24.24 7.28
N ARG A 282 -13.03 24.40 8.50
CA ARG A 282 -13.64 23.96 9.77
C ARG A 282 -14.14 22.51 9.71
N ARG A 283 -13.30 21.61 9.21
CA ARG A 283 -13.61 20.18 9.08
C ARG A 283 -13.03 19.40 10.24
N ASN A 284 -13.74 18.39 10.72
CA ASN A 284 -13.22 17.48 11.73
C ASN A 284 -12.60 16.23 11.05
N PRO A 285 -11.28 16.00 11.12
CA PRO A 285 -10.63 14.83 10.51
C PRO A 285 -11.20 13.46 10.95
N LEU A 286 -11.80 13.41 12.15
CA LEU A 286 -12.29 12.17 12.74
C LEU A 286 -13.66 11.75 12.22
N THR A 287 -14.47 12.72 11.77
CA THR A 287 -15.86 12.51 11.37
C THR A 287 -16.14 12.90 9.92
N ASP A 288 -15.34 13.81 9.37
CA ASP A 288 -15.58 14.42 8.06
C ASP A 288 -14.53 13.99 7.03
N GLU A 289 -14.96 13.96 5.78
CA GLU A 289 -14.08 13.88 4.63
C GLU A 289 -13.46 15.26 4.35
N LEU A 290 -12.13 15.32 4.37
CA LEU A 290 -11.38 16.59 4.39
C LEU A 290 -11.27 17.24 3.01
N PHE A 291 -11.14 16.42 1.96
CA PHE A 291 -10.73 16.90 0.64
C PHE A 291 -11.85 16.91 -0.40
N THR A 292 -13.11 16.87 0.03
CA THR A 292 -14.33 16.91 -0.82
C THR A 292 -14.40 18.05 -1.85
N HIS A 293 -13.63 19.10 -1.62
CA HIS A 293 -13.53 20.27 -2.49
C HIS A 293 -12.54 20.09 -3.66
N LEU A 294 -11.63 19.11 -3.59
CA LEU A 294 -10.60 18.91 -4.60
C LEU A 294 -11.16 18.14 -5.81
N PRO A 295 -10.81 18.53 -7.06
CA PRO A 295 -11.20 17.80 -8.25
C PRO A 295 -10.77 16.33 -8.20
N ALA A 296 -9.56 16.05 -7.70
CA ALA A 296 -9.04 14.69 -7.57
C ALA A 296 -9.94 13.79 -6.70
N TYR A 297 -10.44 14.32 -5.57
CA TYR A 297 -11.39 13.62 -4.70
C TYR A 297 -12.70 13.34 -5.46
N ARG A 298 -13.25 14.36 -6.13
CA ARG A 298 -14.49 14.23 -6.89
C ARG A 298 -14.36 13.24 -8.04
N THR A 299 -13.26 13.25 -8.77
CA THR A 299 -12.99 12.30 -9.85
C THR A 299 -12.95 10.86 -9.34
N VAL A 300 -12.28 10.61 -8.21
CA VAL A 300 -12.26 9.26 -7.59
C VAL A 300 -13.67 8.86 -7.17
N LEU A 301 -14.41 9.79 -6.56
CA LEU A 301 -15.75 9.51 -6.08
C LEU A 301 -16.75 9.29 -7.23
N GLU A 302 -16.75 10.13 -8.25
CA GLU A 302 -17.64 10.05 -9.42
C GLU A 302 -17.34 8.83 -10.28
N ALA A 303 -16.07 8.47 -10.47
CA ALA A 303 -15.68 7.26 -11.19
C ALA A 303 -16.12 5.96 -10.50
N ASN A 304 -16.51 6.03 -9.21
CA ASN A 304 -16.87 4.87 -8.39
C ASN A 304 -18.26 4.95 -7.75
N LYS A 305 -18.92 6.13 -7.76
CA LYS A 305 -20.33 6.31 -7.39
C LYS A 305 -21.24 5.64 -8.43
N PRO A 306 -22.47 5.28 -8.06
CA PRO A 306 -23.43 4.78 -9.03
C PRO A 306 -23.62 5.83 -10.14
N LEU A 307 -23.67 5.39 -11.40
CA LEU A 307 -24.51 6.10 -12.37
C LEU A 307 -25.88 6.21 -11.69
N VAL A 308 -26.34 7.43 -11.43
CA VAL A 308 -27.76 7.65 -11.13
C VAL A 308 -28.51 6.91 -12.22
N PRO A 309 -29.40 5.93 -11.93
CA PRO A 309 -30.27 5.41 -12.98
C PRO A 309 -30.94 6.65 -13.53
N ALA A 310 -30.68 6.97 -14.80
CA ALA A 310 -31.19 8.16 -15.46
C ALA A 310 -32.61 8.34 -14.97
N ALA A 311 -32.85 9.45 -14.24
CA ALA A 311 -34.12 9.70 -13.58
C ALA A 311 -35.19 9.32 -14.59
N ALA A 312 -36.01 8.31 -14.25
CA ALA A 312 -37.08 7.88 -15.11
C ALA A 312 -37.81 9.16 -15.54
N ALA A 313 -37.73 9.46 -16.84
CA ALA A 313 -38.43 10.60 -17.39
C ALA A 313 -39.87 10.51 -16.87
N PRO A 314 -40.48 11.59 -16.36
CA PRO A 314 -41.82 11.51 -15.80
C PRO A 314 -42.76 11.04 -16.91
N ALA A 315 -43.09 9.75 -16.90
CA ALA A 315 -44.13 9.15 -17.72
C ALA A 315 -45.47 9.52 -17.10
N ALA A 316 -45.81 10.81 -17.18
CA ALA A 316 -47.06 11.35 -16.66
C ALA A 316 -47.45 12.62 -17.45
N ALA A 317 -47.69 12.48 -18.76
CA ALA A 317 -48.54 13.38 -19.53
C ALA A 317 -48.83 12.82 -20.94
N ALA A 318 -49.52 11.69 -21.03
CA ALA A 318 -50.35 11.37 -22.20
C ALA A 318 -51.71 10.90 -21.68
N ARG A 319 -52.50 11.89 -21.27
CA ARG A 319 -53.93 11.78 -21.00
C ARG A 319 -54.64 11.18 -22.20
N ALA A 320 -55.44 10.14 -21.91
CA ALA A 320 -56.87 10.12 -22.20
C ALA A 320 -57.33 10.85 -23.47
N THR A 321 -57.32 10.14 -24.61
CA THR A 321 -58.31 10.31 -25.69
C THR A 321 -58.35 9.03 -26.52
N ALA A 322 -59.06 8.01 -26.05
CA ALA A 322 -59.54 6.90 -26.89
C ALA A 322 -60.71 6.18 -26.20
N SER A 323 -61.78 6.92 -25.93
CA SER A 323 -63.11 6.36 -25.72
C SER A 323 -64.12 7.41 -26.20
N ALA A 324 -64.40 7.38 -27.50
CA ALA A 324 -65.59 7.91 -28.16
C ALA A 324 -65.38 7.88 -29.68
N LYS A 325 -65.63 6.72 -30.30
CA LYS A 325 -66.37 6.53 -31.57
C LYS A 325 -66.22 5.10 -32.03
#